data_AF-A0AAQ2EUG9-F1
#
_entry.id   AF-A0AAQ2EUG9-F1
#
_cell.length_a   1.000
_cell.length_b   1.000
_cell.length_c   1.000
_cell.angle_alpha   90.00
_cell.angle_beta   90.00
_cell.angle_gamma   90.00
#
_symmetry.space_group_name_H-M   'P 1'
#
loop_
_entity.id
_entity.type
_entity.pdbx_description
1 polymer ?
#
loop_
_entity_poly.entity_id
_entity_poly.type
_entity_poly.pdbx_seq_one_letter_code
_entity_poly.pdbx_strand_id
1 'polypeptide(L)'
;MEHSLADFLYDKCQNSDFLTAYLTGHLVIESLLKKQVAKVHSGVGAFSENMMFSNLIELCFKMEIITQDQLSVLKAINKMRNKLAHNLRYEPSSHELKDIYIKAKNAFSDMTDGLTQGIDSLSDPKWKHEPGDYTLSDLFIQISYDFDLLDEEAP
;
A
#
# COMPACT_ATOMS: atom_id res chain seq x y z
N MET A 1 13.31 1.97 21.71
CA MET A 1 11.90 2.32 21.47
C MET A 1 11.54 1.54 20.25
N GLU A 2 10.84 0.42 20.43
CA GLU A 2 10.35 -0.40 19.33
C GLU A 2 9.25 0.41 18.62
N HIS A 3 9.32 0.49 17.29
CA HIS A 3 8.35 1.22 16.47
C HIS A 3 7.46 0.20 15.76
N SER A 4 6.13 0.35 15.88
CA SER A 4 5.18 -0.48 15.14
C SER A 4 5.33 -0.22 13.64
N LEU A 5 4.86 -1.15 12.80
CA LEU A 5 4.83 -0.94 11.35
C LEU A 5 4.02 0.32 10.95
N ALA A 6 2.97 0.65 11.71
CA ALA A 6 2.22 1.89 11.50
C ALA A 6 3.04 3.13 11.84
N ASP A 7 3.80 3.13 12.94
CA ASP A 7 4.70 4.23 13.28
C ASP A 7 5.79 4.40 12.22
N PHE A 8 6.32 3.29 11.70
CA PHE A 8 7.29 3.31 10.60
C PHE A 8 6.67 3.92 9.33
N LEU A 9 5.49 3.45 8.91
CA LEU A 9 4.81 3.97 7.74
C LEU A 9 4.46 5.45 7.90
N TYR A 10 3.97 5.84 9.07
CA TYR A 10 3.66 7.22 9.40
C TYR A 10 4.90 8.10 9.32
N ASP A 11 5.96 7.79 10.07
CA ASP A 11 7.21 8.55 10.08
C ASP A 11 7.85 8.63 8.69
N LYS A 12 7.96 7.50 7.99
CA LYS A 12 8.62 7.46 6.69
C LYS A 12 7.81 8.15 5.60
N CYS A 13 6.51 7.90 5.50
CA CYS A 13 5.71 8.50 4.44
C CYS A 13 5.52 10.00 4.67
N GLN A 14 5.28 10.43 5.91
CA GLN A 14 5.05 11.84 6.23
C GLN A 14 6.30 12.70 5.95
N ASN A 15 7.50 12.19 6.21
CA ASN A 15 8.73 12.97 6.10
C ASN A 15 9.42 12.88 4.73
N SER A 16 8.75 12.32 3.73
CA SER A 16 9.34 12.02 2.43
C SER A 16 8.62 12.70 1.26
N ASP A 17 9.26 12.71 0.10
CA ASP A 17 8.55 13.03 -1.14
C ASP A 17 7.58 11.91 -1.55
N PHE A 18 6.71 12.20 -2.52
CA PHE A 18 5.67 11.27 -2.96
C PHE A 18 6.26 9.94 -3.40
N LEU A 19 7.33 9.97 -4.19
CA LEU A 19 7.94 8.77 -4.74
C LEU A 19 8.43 7.85 -3.62
N THR A 20 9.16 8.42 -2.66
CA THR A 20 9.76 7.72 -1.54
C THR A 20 8.67 7.17 -0.61
N ALA A 21 7.66 7.97 -0.27
CA ALA A 21 6.51 7.54 0.52
C ALA A 21 5.75 6.39 -0.17
N TYR A 22 5.46 6.53 -1.47
CA TYR A 22 4.73 5.52 -2.24
C TYR A 22 5.51 4.21 -2.37
N LEU A 23 6.81 4.28 -2.65
CA LEU A 23 7.68 3.10 -2.72
C LEU A 23 7.79 2.41 -1.37
N THR A 24 7.89 3.17 -0.28
CA THR A 24 7.95 2.62 1.09
C THR A 24 6.70 1.82 1.39
N GLY A 25 5.52 2.41 1.19
CA GLY A 25 4.25 1.70 1.39
C GLY A 25 4.07 0.48 0.49
N HIS A 26 4.46 0.57 -0.79
CA HIS A 26 4.45 -0.56 -1.71
C HIS A 26 5.35 -1.71 -1.22
N LEU A 27 6.56 -1.42 -0.76
CA LEU A 27 7.49 -2.43 -0.25
C LEU A 27 6.97 -3.08 1.04
N VAL A 28 6.33 -2.30 1.91
CA VAL A 28 5.65 -2.83 3.09
C VAL A 28 4.59 -3.84 2.66
N ILE A 29 3.63 -3.46 1.80
CA ILE A 29 2.60 -4.39 1.29
C ILE A 29 3.24 -5.65 0.70
N GLU A 30 4.29 -5.51 -0.12
CA GLU A 30 4.99 -6.66 -0.72
C GLU A 30 5.52 -7.62 0.34
N SER A 31 6.17 -7.09 1.39
CA SER A 31 6.66 -7.87 2.52
C SER A 31 5.51 -8.60 3.24
N LEU A 32 4.39 -7.91 3.49
CA LEU A 32 3.22 -8.51 4.15
C LEU A 32 2.63 -9.66 3.33
N LEU A 33 2.48 -9.47 2.01
CA LEU A 33 1.96 -10.51 1.13
C LEU A 33 2.88 -11.74 1.08
N LYS A 34 4.21 -11.54 1.03
CA LYS A 34 5.18 -12.64 1.11
C LYS A 34 5.05 -13.41 2.43
N LYS A 35 4.88 -12.71 3.55
CA LYS A 35 4.62 -13.34 4.86
C LYS A 35 3.34 -14.17 4.85
N GLN A 36 2.25 -13.63 4.30
CA GLN A 36 0.98 -14.36 4.21
C GLN A 36 1.10 -15.62 3.35
N VAL A 37 1.80 -15.56 2.22
CA VAL A 37 2.10 -16.74 1.39
C VAL A 37 2.90 -17.79 2.19
N ALA A 38 3.91 -17.36 2.95
CA ALA A 38 4.73 -18.26 3.76
C ALA A 38 3.93 -18.93 4.91
N LYS A 39 2.95 -18.22 5.50
CA LYS A 39 2.03 -18.77 6.52
C LYS A 39 1.15 -19.88 5.94
N VAL A 40 0.65 -19.71 4.72
CA VAL A 40 -0.23 -20.70 4.06
C VAL A 40 0.55 -21.92 3.56
N HIS A 41 1.75 -21.71 2.99
CA HIS A 41 2.54 -22.82 2.46
C HIS A 41 4.05 -22.56 2.59
N SER A 42 4.67 -23.19 3.60
CA SER A 42 6.09 -23.01 3.94
C SER A 42 7.06 -23.29 2.78
N GLY A 43 6.72 -24.21 1.86
CA GLY A 43 7.52 -24.50 0.66
C GLY A 43 7.42 -23.46 -0.47
N VAL A 44 6.41 -22.59 -0.45
CA VAL A 44 6.19 -21.54 -1.47
C VAL A 44 6.79 -20.20 -1.04
N GLY A 45 7.08 -20.02 0.25
CA GLY A 45 7.71 -18.81 0.80
C GLY A 45 8.98 -18.40 0.03
N ALA A 46 9.95 -19.31 -0.12
CA ALA A 46 11.19 -19.07 -0.86
C ALA A 46 10.97 -18.76 -2.36
N PHE A 47 9.90 -19.31 -2.95
CA PHE A 47 9.53 -19.03 -4.33
C PHE A 47 8.93 -17.62 -4.49
N SER A 48 8.21 -17.14 -3.47
CA SER A 48 7.58 -15.81 -3.47
C SER A 48 8.57 -14.65 -3.33
N GLU A 49 9.74 -14.88 -2.72
CA GLU A 49 10.75 -13.82 -2.46
C GLU A 49 11.24 -13.12 -3.72
N ASN A 50 11.38 -13.88 -4.81
CA ASN A 50 11.90 -13.41 -6.09
C ASN A 50 10.80 -13.05 -7.11
N MET A 51 9.53 -13.06 -6.68
CA MET A 51 8.43 -12.70 -7.58
C MET A 51 8.37 -11.20 -7.80
N MET A 52 8.10 -10.82 -9.05
CA MET A 52 7.58 -9.48 -9.32
C MET A 52 6.27 -9.28 -8.55
N PHE A 53 6.04 -8.08 -8.02
CA PHE A 53 4.84 -7.74 -7.27
C PHE A 53 3.54 -8.13 -8.00
N SER A 54 3.48 -7.96 -9.33
CA SER A 54 2.31 -8.39 -10.14
C SER A 54 2.03 -9.89 -10.07
N ASN A 55 3.07 -10.72 -9.99
CA ASN A 55 2.90 -12.17 -9.89
C ASN A 55 2.57 -12.58 -8.45
N LEU A 56 3.12 -11.86 -7.47
CA LEU A 56 2.83 -12.07 -6.05
C LEU A 56 1.34 -11.82 -5.77
N ILE A 57 0.76 -10.70 -6.22
CA ILE A 57 -0.67 -10.41 -5.99
C ILE A 57 -1.59 -11.44 -6.66
N GLU A 58 -1.22 -11.94 -7.84
CA GLU A 58 -1.95 -13.01 -8.55
C GLU A 58 -1.85 -14.34 -7.80
N LEU A 59 -0.70 -14.65 -7.22
CA LEU A 59 -0.52 -15.82 -6.38
C LEU A 59 -1.39 -15.72 -5.12
N CYS A 60 -1.34 -14.59 -4.41
CA CYS A 60 -2.16 -14.36 -3.22
C CYS A 60 -3.65 -14.52 -3.52
N PHE A 61 -4.11 -14.01 -4.66
CA PHE A 61 -5.50 -14.18 -5.09
C PHE A 61 -5.85 -15.65 -5.37
N LYS A 62 -5.00 -16.38 -6.11
CA LYS A 62 -5.21 -17.81 -6.40
C LYS A 62 -5.17 -18.70 -5.15
N MET A 63 -4.45 -18.26 -4.12
CA MET A 63 -4.38 -18.91 -2.82
C MET A 63 -5.50 -18.46 -1.86
N GLU A 64 -6.45 -17.64 -2.33
CA GLU A 64 -7.56 -17.11 -1.54
C GLU A 64 -7.12 -16.30 -0.31
N ILE A 65 -5.88 -15.77 -0.32
CA ILE A 65 -5.33 -14.88 0.72
C ILE A 65 -5.97 -13.49 0.63
N ILE A 66 -6.28 -13.05 -0.60
CA ILE A 66 -6.91 -11.77 -0.87
C ILE A 66 -8.16 -11.93 -1.72
N THR A 67 -9.11 -11.02 -1.59
CA THR A 67 -10.35 -11.01 -2.37
C THR A 67 -10.13 -10.42 -3.78
N GLN A 68 -11.14 -10.56 -4.64
CA GLN A 68 -11.13 -9.95 -5.98
C GLN A 68 -11.07 -8.40 -5.92
N ASP A 69 -11.70 -7.79 -4.92
CA ASP A 69 -11.70 -6.34 -4.74
C ASP A 69 -10.32 -5.85 -4.26
N GLN A 70 -9.73 -6.54 -3.28
CA GLN A 70 -8.36 -6.28 -2.83
C GLN A 70 -7.34 -6.44 -3.97
N LEU A 71 -7.49 -7.48 -4.80
CA LEU A 71 -6.67 -7.66 -6.01
C LEU A 71 -6.76 -6.44 -6.93
N SER A 72 -7.97 -5.89 -7.14
CA SER A 72 -8.13 -4.69 -7.98
C SER A 72 -7.41 -3.48 -7.41
N VAL A 73 -7.38 -3.30 -6.08
CA VAL A 73 -6.66 -2.19 -5.44
C VAL A 73 -5.16 -2.36 -5.60
N LEU A 74 -4.64 -3.55 -5.28
CA LEU A 74 -3.20 -3.85 -5.38
C LEU A 74 -2.68 -3.73 -6.81
N LYS A 75 -3.50 -4.09 -7.81
CA LYS A 75 -3.20 -3.84 -9.23
C LYS A 75 -3.12 -2.34 -9.54
N ALA A 76 -4.02 -1.52 -8.99
CA ALA A 76 -4.00 -0.09 -9.18
C ALA A 76 -2.75 0.54 -8.53
N ILE A 77 -2.37 0.08 -7.35
CA ILE A 77 -1.14 0.49 -6.66
C ILE A 77 0.09 0.15 -7.50
N ASN A 78 0.19 -1.10 -7.97
CA ASN A 78 1.30 -1.52 -8.83
C ASN A 78 1.36 -0.73 -10.14
N LYS A 79 0.21 -0.38 -10.72
CA LYS A 79 0.16 0.45 -11.93
C LYS A 79 0.75 1.83 -11.69
N MET A 80 0.43 2.48 -10.57
CA MET A 80 1.01 3.78 -10.21
C MET A 80 2.51 3.65 -9.92
N ARG A 81 2.94 2.62 -9.17
CA ARG A 81 4.36 2.32 -8.95
C ARG A 81 5.13 2.15 -10.26
N ASN A 82 4.57 1.44 -11.23
CA ASN A 82 5.19 1.27 -12.54
C ASN A 82 5.29 2.59 -13.31
N LYS A 83 4.29 3.47 -13.25
CA LYS A 83 4.37 4.80 -13.85
C LYS A 83 5.49 5.64 -13.23
N LEU A 84 5.58 5.64 -11.90
CA LEU A 84 6.67 6.30 -11.16
C LEU A 84 8.05 5.77 -11.57
N ALA A 85 8.19 4.45 -11.72
CA ALA A 85 9.46 3.82 -12.07
C ALA A 85 9.90 4.07 -13.54
N HIS A 86 8.95 4.22 -14.47
CA HIS A 86 9.26 4.32 -15.89
C HIS A 86 9.23 5.75 -16.45
N ASN A 87 8.65 6.72 -15.73
CA ASN A 87 8.55 8.09 -16.18
C ASN A 87 9.05 9.07 -15.09
N LEU A 88 10.27 9.57 -15.28
CA LEU A 88 10.94 10.52 -14.38
C LEU A 88 10.19 11.84 -14.16
N ARG A 89 9.23 12.19 -15.04
CA ARG A 89 8.41 13.40 -14.96
C ARG A 89 6.97 13.11 -14.59
N TYR A 90 6.64 11.87 -14.23
CA TYR A 90 5.30 11.52 -13.84
C TYR A 90 5.00 12.10 -12.46
N GLU A 91 4.02 12.98 -12.41
CA GLU A 91 3.40 13.46 -11.19
C GLU A 91 1.97 12.92 -11.15
N PRO A 92 1.64 12.03 -10.19
CA PRO A 92 0.28 11.53 -10.06
C PRO A 92 -0.68 12.67 -9.74
N SER A 93 -1.79 12.71 -10.46
CA SER A 93 -2.88 13.64 -10.15
C SER A 93 -3.61 13.23 -8.87
N SER A 94 -4.21 14.21 -8.17
CA SER A 94 -5.10 13.93 -7.03
C SER A 94 -6.24 12.99 -7.43
N HIS A 95 -6.76 13.09 -8.66
CA HIS A 95 -7.78 12.20 -9.19
C HIS A 95 -7.30 10.74 -9.32
N GLU A 96 -6.12 10.50 -9.89
CA GLU A 96 -5.56 9.14 -10.00
C GLU A 96 -5.34 8.49 -8.64
N LEU A 97 -4.89 9.27 -7.65
CA LEU A 97 -4.71 8.77 -6.29
C LEU A 97 -6.08 8.55 -5.62
N LYS A 98 -7.03 9.46 -5.78
CA LYS A 98 -8.39 9.34 -5.24
C LYS A 98 -9.10 8.08 -5.71
N ASP A 99 -8.90 7.71 -6.97
CA ASP A 99 -9.45 6.46 -7.52
C ASP A 99 -8.91 5.22 -6.79
N ILE A 100 -7.64 5.23 -6.37
CA ILE A 100 -7.06 4.15 -5.55
C ILE A 100 -7.74 4.13 -4.18
N TYR A 101 -7.94 5.30 -3.56
CA TYR A 101 -8.61 5.41 -2.27
C TYR A 101 -10.05 4.92 -2.28
N ILE A 102 -10.82 5.30 -3.29
CA ILE A 102 -12.22 4.85 -3.44
C ILE A 102 -12.26 3.33 -3.57
N LYS A 103 -11.34 2.74 -4.35
CA LYS A 103 -11.23 1.29 -4.46
C LYS A 103 -10.82 0.65 -3.13
N ALA A 104 -9.85 1.24 -2.43
CA ALA A 104 -9.36 0.75 -1.16
C ALA A 104 -10.46 0.76 -0.10
N LYS A 105 -11.22 1.87 0.01
CA LYS A 105 -12.34 2.01 0.96
C LYS A 105 -13.42 0.94 0.80
N ASN A 106 -13.61 0.44 -0.42
CA ASN A 106 -14.58 -0.61 -0.70
C ASN A 106 -14.02 -2.04 -0.50
N ALA A 107 -12.70 -2.18 -0.33
CA ALA A 107 -12.00 -3.47 -0.36
C ALA A 107 -11.22 -3.78 0.93
N PHE A 108 -10.94 -2.77 1.74
CA PHE A 108 -10.16 -2.86 2.99
C PHE A 108 -10.89 -2.15 4.13
N SER A 109 -10.55 -2.53 5.36
CA SER A 109 -11.04 -1.83 6.55
C SER A 109 -10.53 -0.38 6.59
N ASP A 110 -11.39 0.53 7.07
CA ASP A 110 -11.05 1.95 7.30
C ASP A 110 -11.12 2.25 8.80
N MET A 111 -10.26 1.60 9.59
CA MET A 111 -10.33 1.57 11.05
C MET A 111 -10.09 2.93 11.71
N THR A 112 -9.34 3.81 11.05
CA THR A 112 -9.01 5.15 11.56
C THR A 112 -9.63 6.26 10.72
N ASP A 113 -10.59 5.93 9.86
CA ASP A 113 -11.16 6.82 8.84
C ASP A 113 -10.13 7.40 7.85
N GLY A 114 -8.90 6.85 7.80
CA GLY A 114 -7.80 7.36 6.97
C GLY A 114 -8.09 7.29 5.46
N LEU A 115 -8.82 6.26 4.98
CA LEU A 115 -9.25 6.20 3.59
C LEU A 115 -10.32 7.26 3.32
N THR A 116 -11.26 7.44 4.23
CA THR A 116 -12.30 8.48 4.12
C THR A 116 -11.69 9.87 4.09
N GLN A 117 -10.80 10.19 5.02
CA GLN A 117 -10.10 11.47 5.10
C GLN A 117 -9.23 11.71 3.87
N GLY A 118 -8.54 10.67 3.37
CA GLY A 118 -7.77 10.77 2.13
C GLY A 118 -8.63 11.06 0.91
N ILE A 119 -9.83 10.48 0.79
CA ILE A 119 -10.79 10.81 -0.28
C ILE A 119 -11.18 12.29 -0.24
N ASP A 120 -11.42 12.82 0.96
CA ASP A 120 -11.79 14.21 1.15
C ASP A 120 -10.63 15.15 0.80
N SER A 121 -9.42 14.88 1.30
CA SER A 121 -8.20 15.62 0.97
C SER A 121 -7.92 15.64 -0.53
N LEU A 122 -8.06 14.49 -1.20
CA LEU A 122 -7.84 14.36 -2.64
C LEU A 122 -8.97 14.93 -3.50
N SER A 123 -10.06 15.39 -2.88
CA SER A 123 -11.11 16.13 -3.58
C SER A 123 -10.70 17.58 -3.88
N ASP A 124 -9.68 18.11 -3.21
CA ASP A 124 -9.08 19.39 -3.60
C ASP A 124 -8.24 19.21 -4.89
N PRO A 125 -8.61 19.86 -6.01
CA PRO A 125 -7.82 19.80 -7.24
C PRO A 125 -6.42 20.42 -7.10
N LYS A 126 -6.17 21.18 -6.02
CA LYS A 126 -4.86 21.76 -5.70
C LYS A 126 -4.01 20.86 -4.81
N TRP A 127 -4.53 19.71 -4.37
CA TRP A 127 -3.78 18.79 -3.53
C TRP A 127 -2.44 18.43 -4.18
N LYS A 128 -1.40 18.47 -3.37
CA LYS A 128 -0.06 17.99 -3.67
C LYS A 128 0.48 17.30 -2.42
N HIS A 129 1.21 16.22 -2.63
CA HIS A 129 1.92 15.60 -1.53
C HIS A 129 3.13 16.44 -1.15
N GLU A 130 3.23 16.80 0.11
CA GLU A 130 4.33 17.56 0.71
C GLU A 130 4.68 16.91 2.05
N PRO A 131 5.92 17.09 2.55
CA PRO A 131 6.26 16.61 3.89
C PRO A 131 5.27 17.14 4.93
N GLY A 132 4.69 16.25 5.71
CA GLY A 132 3.56 16.54 6.61
C GLY A 132 2.20 16.06 6.09
N ASP A 133 2.08 15.64 4.83
CA ASP A 133 0.87 15.03 4.28
C ASP A 133 0.75 13.55 4.69
N TYR A 134 -0.28 13.27 5.49
CA TYR A 134 -0.56 11.94 6.03
C TYR A 134 -1.31 11.01 5.07
N THR A 135 -1.78 11.54 3.93
CA THR A 135 -2.59 10.79 2.98
C THR A 135 -1.91 9.45 2.67
N LEU A 136 -0.70 9.44 2.10
CA LEU A 136 -0.05 8.18 1.73
C LEU A 136 0.15 7.20 2.90
N SER A 137 0.53 7.67 4.09
CA SER A 137 0.64 6.80 5.27
C SER A 137 -0.71 6.14 5.58
N ASP A 138 -1.81 6.88 5.56
CA ASP A 138 -3.13 6.35 5.89
C ASP A 138 -3.55 5.23 4.93
N LEU A 139 -3.35 5.41 3.62
CA LEU A 139 -3.64 4.35 2.64
C LEU A 139 -2.90 3.06 2.97
N PHE A 140 -1.59 3.15 3.18
CA PHE A 140 -0.76 1.97 3.37
C PHE A 140 -0.98 1.34 4.75
N ILE A 141 -1.27 2.13 5.77
CA ILE A 141 -1.62 1.65 7.10
C ILE A 141 -2.95 0.88 7.06
N GLN A 142 -4.00 1.45 6.44
CA GLN A 142 -5.31 0.77 6.32
C GLN A 142 -5.21 -0.55 5.56
N ILE A 143 -4.46 -0.59 4.46
CA ILE A 143 -4.22 -1.84 3.73
C ILE A 143 -3.41 -2.84 4.59
N SER A 144 -2.44 -2.35 5.38
CA SER A 144 -1.60 -3.21 6.21
C SER A 144 -2.36 -3.83 7.38
N TYR A 145 -3.37 -3.14 7.93
CA TYR A 145 -4.23 -3.66 9.00
C TYR A 145 -4.93 -4.96 8.59
N ASP A 146 -5.50 -5.00 7.38
CA ASP A 146 -6.21 -6.19 6.88
C ASP A 146 -5.28 -7.38 6.59
N PHE A 147 -3.97 -7.14 6.48
CA PHE A 147 -2.97 -8.20 6.36
C PHE A 147 -2.40 -8.66 7.71
N ASP A 148 -3.00 -8.23 8.83
CA ASP A 148 -2.86 -8.80 10.18
C ASP A 148 -1.48 -8.60 10.83
N LEU A 149 -0.92 -7.37 10.75
CA LEU A 149 0.52 -7.14 11.00
C LEU A 149 0.91 -5.89 11.82
N LEU A 150 0.01 -5.24 12.57
CA LEU A 150 0.44 -4.12 13.44
C LEU A 150 1.07 -4.53 14.78
N ASP A 151 0.98 -5.79 15.17
CA ASP A 151 1.74 -6.31 16.32
C ASP A 151 3.18 -6.73 15.94
N GLU A 152 3.60 -6.50 14.69
CA GLU A 152 4.95 -6.81 14.22
C GLU A 152 5.86 -5.58 14.15
N GLU A 153 7.12 -5.80 14.52
CA GLU A 153 8.21 -4.83 14.46
C GLU A 153 8.56 -4.46 13.00
N ALA A 154 8.88 -3.19 12.76
CA ALA A 154 9.39 -2.75 11.47
C ALA A 154 10.74 -3.45 11.15
N PRO A 155 11.00 -3.83 9.88
CA PRO A 155 12.23 -4.51 9.47
C PRO A 155 13.51 -3.68 9.62
#